data_AF-A0A1Y5XMP7-F1
#
_entry.id   AF-A0A1Y5XMP7-F1
#
_cell.length_a   1.000
_cell.length_b   1.000
_cell.length_c   1.000
_cell.angle_alpha   90.00
_cell.angle_beta   90.00
_cell.angle_gamma   90.00
#
_symmetry.space_group_name_H-M   'P 1'
#
loop_
_entity.id
_entity.type
_entity.pdbx_description
1 polymer ?
#
loop_
_entity_poly.entity_id
_entity_poly.type
_entity_poly.pdbx_seq_one_letter_code
_entity_poly.pdbx_strand_id
1 'polypeptide(L)'
;MLAVADSSDGIVCLTDLARALDVTVSNLQQPLMALVAVGLLTPLPRNDSRRRFYLRNPSSAWQWAAELYASCEDSAGSESERDRARALSDPADSDG
;
A
#
# COMPACT_ATOMS: atom_id res chain seq x y z
N MET A 1 3.88 -0.59 -0.65
CA MET A 1 4.19 -2.03 -0.58
C MET A 1 3.10 -2.88 -1.22
N LEU A 2 1.82 -2.63 -0.92
CA LEU A 2 0.69 -3.36 -1.53
C LEU A 2 0.63 -3.20 -3.06
N ALA A 3 0.79 -1.98 -3.58
CA ALA A 3 0.86 -1.75 -5.02
C ALA A 3 2.02 -2.49 -5.73
N VAL A 4 3.05 -2.92 -5.00
CA VAL A 4 4.12 -3.79 -5.52
C VAL A 4 3.69 -5.26 -5.45
N ALA A 5 2.98 -5.65 -4.39
CA ALA A 5 2.44 -7.00 -4.21
C ALA A 5 1.30 -7.34 -5.20
N ASP A 6 0.54 -6.35 -5.65
CA ASP A 6 -0.59 -6.52 -6.58
C ASP A 6 -0.17 -6.56 -8.06
N SER A 7 1.13 -6.40 -8.35
CA SER A 7 1.66 -6.59 -9.71
C SER A 7 1.44 -8.04 -10.15
N SER A 8 0.62 -8.22 -11.20
CA SER A 8 0.16 -9.51 -11.71
C SER A 8 1.27 -10.32 -12.39
N ASP A 9 2.20 -9.65 -13.06
CA ASP A 9 3.37 -10.24 -13.71
C ASP A 9 4.63 -10.21 -12.83
N GLY A 10 4.54 -9.60 -11.65
CA GLY A 10 5.66 -9.37 -10.74
C GLY A 10 6.65 -8.31 -11.25
N ILE A 11 6.36 -7.61 -12.35
CA ILE A 11 7.19 -6.54 -12.88
C ILE A 11 6.66 -5.20 -12.38
N VAL A 12 7.55 -4.43 -11.78
CA VAL A 12 7.23 -3.15 -11.16
C VAL A 12 8.03 -2.05 -11.84
N CYS A 13 7.33 -1.14 -12.50
CA CYS A 13 7.92 0.06 -13.07
C CYS A 13 7.87 1.21 -12.05
N LEU A 14 9.02 1.84 -11.77
CA LEU A 14 9.11 2.94 -10.80
C LEU A 14 8.20 4.12 -11.16
N THR A 15 8.06 4.43 -12.45
CA THR A 15 7.25 5.57 -12.90
C THR A 15 5.77 5.28 -12.76
N ASP A 16 5.36 4.06 -13.07
CA ASP A 16 3.96 3.66 -12.98
C ASP A 16 3.54 3.50 -11.52
N LEU A 17 4.43 3.00 -10.65
CA LEU A 17 4.21 2.96 -9.21
C LEU A 17 4.07 4.37 -8.59
N ALA A 18 4.89 5.33 -9.04
CA ALA A 18 4.79 6.73 -8.61
C ALA A 18 3.41 7.32 -8.95
N ARG A 19 2.93 7.06 -10.17
CA ARG A 19 1.60 7.48 -10.62
C ARG A 19 0.47 6.81 -9.84
N ALA A 20 0.57 5.49 -9.61
CA ALA A 20 -0.47 4.74 -8.90
C ALA A 20 -0.64 5.18 -7.44
N LEU A 21 0.43 5.64 -6.81
CA LEU A 21 0.43 6.11 -5.42
C LEU A 21 0.29 7.63 -5.28
N ASP A 22 0.15 8.36 -6.39
CA ASP A 22 0.14 9.83 -6.45
C ASP A 22 1.33 10.48 -5.69
N VAL A 23 2.54 9.94 -5.90
CA VAL A 23 3.78 10.45 -5.30
C VAL A 23 4.83 10.72 -6.35
N THR A 24 5.86 11.48 -5.98
CA THR A 24 7.00 11.72 -6.86
C THR A 24 7.91 10.49 -6.94
N VAL A 25 8.57 10.32 -8.09
CA VAL A 25 9.57 9.26 -8.32
C VAL A 25 10.69 9.32 -7.29
N SER A 26 11.12 10.51 -6.87
CA SER A 26 12.15 10.71 -5.85
C SER A 26 11.76 10.11 -4.50
N ASN A 27 10.51 10.23 -4.09
CA ASN A 27 10.02 9.68 -2.81
C ASN A 27 10.04 8.14 -2.81
N LEU A 28 9.98 7.51 -3.98
CA LEU A 28 10.02 6.04 -4.12
C LEU A 28 11.43 5.46 -4.25
N GLN A 29 12.45 6.28 -4.56
CA GLN A 29 13.80 5.74 -4.78
C GLN A 29 14.35 5.05 -3.53
N GLN A 30 14.31 5.72 -2.38
CA GLN A 30 14.84 5.16 -1.12
C GLN A 30 14.07 3.91 -0.66
N PRO A 31 12.72 3.91 -0.61
CA PRO A 31 11.96 2.70 -0.29
C PRO A 31 12.24 1.51 -1.20
N LEU A 32 12.33 1.73 -2.53
CA LEU A 32 12.62 0.62 -3.44
C LEU A 32 14.06 0.10 -3.28
N MET A 33 15.03 0.98 -3.02
CA MET A 33 16.40 0.53 -2.73
C MET A 33 16.48 -0.29 -1.43
N ALA A 34 15.71 0.07 -0.40
CA ALA A 34 15.62 -0.73 0.82
C ALA A 34 15.04 -2.12 0.52
N LEU A 35 13.98 -2.21 -0.30
CA LEU A 35 13.41 -3.50 -0.73
C LEU A 35 14.38 -4.35 -1.55
N VAL A 36 15.22 -3.72 -2.38
CA VAL A 36 16.31 -4.41 -3.09
C VAL A 36 17.36 -4.93 -2.10
N ALA A 37 17.74 -4.11 -1.11
CA ALA A 37 18.76 -4.48 -0.13
C ALA A 37 18.36 -5.71 0.71
N VAL A 38 17.07 -5.89 0.99
CA VAL A 38 16.55 -7.08 1.70
C VAL A 38 16.13 -8.22 0.76
N GLY A 39 16.39 -8.10 -0.54
CA GLY A 39 16.12 -9.16 -1.52
C GLY A 39 14.63 -9.36 -1.85
N LEU A 40 13.77 -8.39 -1.53
CA LEU A 40 12.35 -8.44 -1.92
C LEU A 40 12.12 -7.97 -3.37
N LEU A 41 13.03 -7.16 -3.89
CA LEU A 41 13.04 -6.72 -5.28
C LEU A 41 14.40 -6.98 -5.94
N THR A 42 14.37 -7.25 -7.24
CA THR A 42 15.58 -7.35 -8.07
C THR A 42 15.52 -6.27 -9.17
N PRO A 43 16.47 -5.33 -9.26
CA PRO A 43 16.49 -4.37 -10.35
C PRO A 43 16.75 -5.08 -11.67
N LEU A 44 15.92 -4.81 -12.68
CA LEU A 44 16.13 -5.33 -14.03
C LEU A 44 17.16 -4.47 -14.79
N PRO A 45 17.90 -5.06 -15.74
CA PRO A 45 18.83 -4.32 -16.58
C PRO A 45 18.13 -3.13 -17.26
N ARG A 46 18.83 -2.00 -17.30
CA ARG A 46 18.35 -0.86 -18.07
C ARG A 46 18.52 -1.19 -19.55
N ASN A 47 17.40 -1.35 -20.26
CA ASN A 47 17.41 -1.30 -21.72
C ASN A 47 17.48 0.19 -22.18
N ASP A 48 17.43 0.45 -23.48
CA ASP A 48 17.34 1.81 -24.08
C ASP A 48 16.19 2.68 -23.52
N SER A 49 15.28 2.09 -22.74
CA SER A 49 14.26 2.81 -21.99
C SER A 49 14.86 3.54 -20.79
N ARG A 50 14.55 4.83 -20.66
CA ARG A 50 14.84 5.64 -19.45
C ARG A 50 14.07 5.18 -18.21
N ARG A 51 13.15 4.20 -18.34
CA ARG A 51 12.36 3.67 -17.23
C ARG A 51 13.15 2.65 -16.42
N ARG A 52 12.92 2.63 -15.11
CA ARG A 52 13.51 1.66 -14.19
C ARG A 52 12.46 0.60 -13.84
N PHE A 53 12.82 -0.66 -14.06
CA PHE A 53 11.99 -1.81 -13.77
C PHE A 53 12.63 -2.66 -12.68
N TYR A 54 11.79 -3.29 -11.88
CA TYR A 54 12.16 -4.23 -10.84
C TYR A 54 11.32 -5.49 -10.99
N LEU A 55 11.92 -6.63 -10.70
CA LEU A 55 11.22 -7.89 -10.52
C LEU A 55 10.91 -8.07 -9.04
N ARG A 56 9.66 -8.41 -8.72
CA ARG A 56 9.24 -8.81 -7.38
C ARG A 56 9.69 -10.24 -7.11
N ASN A 57 10.47 -10.41 -6.05
CA ASN A 57 10.88 -11.73 -5.61
C ASN A 57 9.77 -12.34 -4.73
N PRO A 58 9.49 -13.65 -4.86
CA PRO A 58 8.51 -14.33 -4.01
C PRO A 58 8.97 -14.30 -2.54
N SER A 59 8.08 -13.88 -1.64
CA SER A 59 8.37 -13.78 -0.21
C SER A 59 7.08 -13.71 0.60
N SER A 60 7.09 -14.31 1.80
CA SER A 60 5.99 -14.22 2.77
C SER A 60 5.76 -12.79 3.28
N ALA A 61 6.75 -11.91 3.15
CA ALA A 61 6.63 -10.50 3.53
C ALA A 61 5.49 -9.79 2.78
N TRP A 62 5.18 -10.21 1.55
CA TRP A 62 4.09 -9.62 0.76
C TRP A 62 2.72 -10.01 1.29
N GLN A 63 2.55 -11.29 1.65
CA GLN A 63 1.33 -11.77 2.27
C GLN A 63 1.10 -11.10 3.62
N TRP A 64 2.15 -11.03 4.45
CA TRP A 64 2.08 -10.35 5.74
C TRP A 64 1.69 -8.87 5.60
N ALA A 65 2.23 -8.15 4.61
CA ALA A 65 1.86 -6.77 4.36
C ALA A 65 0.38 -6.61 3.96
N ALA A 66 -0.18 -7.56 3.19
CA ALA A 66 -1.59 -7.57 2.82
C ALA A 66 -2.50 -7.86 4.03
N GLU A 67 -2.12 -8.82 4.88
CA GLU A 67 -2.83 -9.14 6.12
C GLU A 67 -2.84 -7.96 7.09
N LEU A 68 -1.70 -7.28 7.25
CA LEU A 68 -1.60 -6.09 8.09
C LEU A 68 -2.54 -4.99 7.60
N TYR A 69 -2.57 -4.74 6.29
CA TYR A 69 -3.48 -3.75 5.71
C TYR A 69 -4.95 -4.11 5.94
N ALA A 70 -5.33 -5.35 5.70
CA ALA A 70 -6.69 -5.83 5.95
C ALA A 70 -7.13 -5.61 7.42
N SER A 71 -6.22 -5.88 8.38
CA SER A 71 -6.51 -5.68 9.81
C SER A 71 -6.75 -4.22 10.21
N CYS A 72 -6.13 -3.27 9.50
CA CYS A 72 -6.35 -1.85 9.72
C CYS A 72 -7.71 -1.39 9.18
N GLU A 73 -8.10 -1.88 8.00
CA GLU A 73 -9.39 -1.56 7.39
C GLU A 73 -10.57 -2.09 8.24
N ASP A 74 -10.45 -3.32 8.76
CA ASP A 74 -11.46 -3.92 9.64
C ASP A 74 -11.66 -3.13 10.95
N SER A 75 -10.57 -2.54 11.46
CA SER A 75 -10.61 -1.70 12.64
C SER A 75 -11.28 -0.35 12.37
N ALA A 76 -11.01 0.27 11.22
CA ALA A 76 -11.62 1.54 10.81
C ALA A 76 -13.14 1.44 10.56
N GLY A 77 -13.62 0.29 10.09
CA GLY A 77 -15.07 0.05 9.90
C GLY A 77 -15.85 -0.04 11.21
N SER A 78 -15.22 -0.54 12.28
CA SER A 78 -15.89 -0.74 13.58
C SER A 78 -16.08 0.55 14.39
N GLU A 79 -15.21 1.56 14.22
CA GLU A 79 -15.35 2.85 14.90
C GLU A 79 -16.47 3.70 14.27
N SER A 80 -16.60 3.68 12.94
CA SER A 80 -17.65 4.43 12.24
C SER A 80 -19.07 3.91 12.51
N GLU A 81 -19.24 2.60 12.76
CA GLU A 81 -20.52 2.01 13.17
C GLU A 81 -20.87 2.35 14.62
N ARG A 82 -19.87 2.37 15.51
CA ARG A 82 -20.04 2.74 16.92
C ARG A 82 -20.37 4.23 17.11
N ASP A 83 -19.73 5.12 16.35
CA ASP A 83 -20.05 6.55 16.37
C ASP A 83 -21.45 6.83 15.79
N ARG A 84 -21.86 6.10 14.74
CA ARG A 84 -23.24 6.16 14.25
C ARG A 84 -24.26 5.65 15.27
N ALA A 85 -24.00 4.52 15.91
CA ALA A 85 -24.86 3.99 16.95
C ALA A 85 -24.95 4.92 18.16
N ARG A 86 -23.84 5.58 18.54
CA ARG A 86 -23.81 6.57 19.61
C ARG A 86 -24.60 7.84 19.26
N ALA A 87 -24.51 8.32 18.02
CA ALA A 87 -25.28 9.48 17.54
C ALA A 87 -26.79 9.20 17.45
N LEU A 88 -27.20 7.94 17.29
CA LEU A 88 -28.61 7.51 17.28
C LEU A 88 -29.17 7.18 18.67
N SER A 89 -28.29 6.94 19.66
CA SER A 89 -28.67 6.65 21.05
C SER A 89 -28.67 7.87 21.96
N ASP A 90 -28.49 9.09 21.43
CA ASP A 90 -28.67 10.34 22.17
C ASP A 90 -30.06 10.92 21.80
N PRO A 91 -31.17 10.47 22.43
CA PRO A 91 -32.41 11.20 22.34
C PRO A 91 -32.15 12.54 23.01
N ALA A 92 -32.31 13.62 22.24
CA ALA A 92 -32.30 14.97 22.76
C ALA A 92 -33.29 15.05 23.95
N ASP A 93 -32.76 14.89 25.17
CA ASP A 93 -33.33 15.47 26.37
C ASP A 93 -33.14 16.98 26.19
N SER A 94 -34.12 17.58 25.54
CA SER A 94 -34.35 19.03 25.53
C SER A 94 -35.86 19.22 25.60
N ASP A 95 -36.33 19.02 26.82
CA ASP A 95 -36.96 20.05 27.66
C ASP A 95 -38.11 20.86 27.03
N GLY A 96 -39.27 20.80 27.71
CA GLY A 96 -40.45 21.61 27.44
C GLY A 96 -41.72 21.01 28.04
#